data_AF-A0AAN8G409-F1
#
_entry.id   AF-A0AAN8G409-F1
#
_cell.length_a   1.000
_cell.length_b   1.000
_cell.length_c   1.000
_cell.angle_alpha   90.00
_cell.angle_beta   90.00
_cell.angle_gamma   90.00
#
_symmetry.space_group_name_H-M   'P 1'
#
loop_
_entity.id
_entity.type
_entity.pdbx_description
1 polymer ?
#
loop_
_entity_poly.entity_id
_entity_poly.type
_entity_poly.pdbx_seq_one_letter_code
_entity_poly.pdbx_strand_id
1 'polypeptide(L)'
;MRATKVTGGLVHGRGVMSEKQRTKWLLSLPECATYNESIQKLCNRSVGTTEQRKELALARVKRDNKDTMNIFKFMCEYNPFERTKDLRSITSGLTGDHTVNVHKAKQVGENIFEKMYGKDVFQFSFSRKDTVVQLGQDKQFRIGGEEVSIDLSYFSNDFLLSGMLTQMNTI
;
A
#
# COMPACT_ATOMS: atom_id res chain seq x y z
N MET A 1 49.24 -5.79 -6.79
CA MET A 1 48.63 -6.96 -6.11
C MET A 1 48.74 -8.14 -7.06
N ARG A 2 49.34 -9.27 -6.67
CA ARG A 2 49.43 -10.44 -7.56
C ARG A 2 48.02 -11.00 -7.77
N ALA A 3 47.62 -11.15 -9.03
CA ALA A 3 46.34 -11.76 -9.39
C ALA A 3 46.29 -13.16 -8.81
N THR A 4 45.46 -13.36 -7.79
CA THR A 4 45.16 -14.69 -7.27
C THR A 4 44.37 -15.43 -8.33
N LYS A 5 44.79 -16.67 -8.64
CA LYS A 5 44.11 -17.46 -9.66
C LYS A 5 42.72 -17.79 -9.14
N VAL A 6 41.72 -17.27 -9.84
CA VAL A 6 40.31 -17.59 -9.62
C VAL A 6 39.95 -18.61 -10.68
N THR A 7 39.51 -19.79 -10.26
CA THR A 7 38.99 -20.83 -11.16
C THR A 7 37.55 -21.08 -10.75
N GLY A 8 36.60 -20.88 -11.67
CA GLY A 8 35.17 -21.04 -11.38
C GLY A 8 34.61 -20.02 -10.36
N GLY A 9 35.22 -18.83 -10.26
CA GLY A 9 34.78 -17.79 -9.32
C GLY A 9 35.28 -17.94 -7.88
N LEU A 10 36.02 -19.02 -7.56
CA LEU A 10 36.63 -19.23 -6.24
C LEU A 10 38.15 -19.09 -6.30
N VAL A 11 38.70 -18.37 -5.31
CA VAL A 11 40.13 -18.11 -5.23
C VAL A 11 40.87 -19.37 -4.80
N HIS A 12 41.81 -19.82 -5.63
CA HIS A 12 42.61 -21.02 -5.41
C HIS A 12 44.09 -20.67 -5.22
N GLY A 13 44.78 -21.38 -4.32
CA GLY A 13 46.20 -21.20 -4.06
C GLY A 13 46.62 -21.61 -2.65
N ARG A 14 47.92 -21.90 -2.46
CA ARG A 14 48.51 -22.20 -1.15
C ARG A 14 48.28 -21.01 -0.21
N GLY A 15 47.67 -21.26 0.95
CA GLY A 15 47.48 -20.25 2.00
C GLY A 15 46.29 -19.31 1.85
N VAL A 16 45.44 -19.45 0.81
CA VAL A 16 44.30 -18.54 0.59
C VAL A 16 43.02 -19.02 1.28
N MET A 17 42.69 -20.32 1.18
CA MET A 17 41.61 -20.98 1.94
C MET A 17 41.91 -22.47 2.10
N SER A 18 41.62 -23.06 3.26
CA SER A 18 41.61 -24.53 3.41
C SER A 18 40.42 -25.13 2.65
N GLU A 19 40.51 -26.41 2.28
CA GLU A 19 39.45 -27.07 1.53
C GLU A 19 38.12 -27.09 2.29
N LYS A 20 38.16 -27.37 3.59
CA LYS A 20 36.98 -27.31 4.49
C LYS A 20 36.28 -25.95 4.42
N GLN A 21 37.04 -24.85 4.32
CA GLN A 21 36.47 -23.50 4.22
C GLN A 21 35.82 -23.26 2.86
N ARG A 22 36.43 -23.69 1.75
CA ARG A 22 35.81 -23.58 0.41
C ARG A 22 34.50 -24.36 0.32
N THR A 23 34.48 -25.58 0.87
CA THR A 23 33.27 -26.41 0.94
C THR A 23 32.16 -25.67 1.67
N LYS A 24 32.46 -25.07 2.82
CA LYS A 24 31.48 -24.28 3.57
C LYS A 24 30.91 -23.11 2.75
N TRP A 25 31.77 -22.35 2.06
CA TRP A 25 31.33 -21.23 1.21
C TRP A 25 30.44 -21.68 0.05
N LEU A 26 30.87 -22.71 -0.67
CA LEU A 26 30.11 -23.27 -1.78
C LEU A 26 28.73 -23.75 -1.35
N LEU A 27 28.65 -24.45 -0.21
CA LEU A 27 27.38 -24.93 0.34
C LEU A 27 26.47 -23.80 0.85
N SER A 28 27.04 -22.67 1.27
CA SER A 28 26.28 -21.53 1.79
C SER A 28 25.78 -20.53 0.72
N LEU A 29 26.41 -20.47 -0.45
CA LEU A 29 26.08 -19.51 -1.51
C LEU A 29 24.62 -19.54 -1.99
N PRO A 30 23.96 -20.70 -2.17
CA PRO A 30 22.56 -20.76 -2.59
C PRO A 30 21.63 -20.11 -1.57
N GLU A 31 21.82 -20.41 -0.29
CA GLU A 31 21.03 -19.81 0.80
C GLU A 31 21.23 -18.29 0.84
N CYS A 32 22.48 -17.84 0.77
CA CYS A 32 22.79 -16.41 0.73
C CYS A 32 22.17 -15.70 -0.49
N ALA A 33 22.11 -16.36 -1.64
CA ALA A 33 21.46 -15.84 -2.83
C ALA A 33 19.95 -15.68 -2.61
N THR A 34 19.28 -16.68 -2.04
CA THR A 34 17.84 -16.66 -1.74
C THR A 34 17.47 -15.53 -0.77
N TYR A 35 18.28 -15.32 0.28
CA TYR A 35 18.04 -14.24 1.23
C TYR A 35 18.31 -12.87 0.63
N ASN A 36 19.42 -12.69 -0.08
CA ASN A 36 19.70 -11.45 -0.78
C ASN A 36 18.59 -11.13 -1.78
N GLU A 37 18.14 -12.13 -2.52
CA GLU A 37 17.00 -12.03 -3.41
C GLU A 37 15.73 -11.61 -2.63
N SER A 38 15.47 -12.18 -1.46
CA SER A 38 14.30 -11.84 -0.62
C SER A 38 14.35 -10.44 -0.02
N ILE A 39 15.52 -9.97 0.40
CA ILE A 39 15.71 -8.62 0.94
C ILE A 39 15.63 -7.58 -0.18
N GLN A 40 16.22 -7.89 -1.33
CA GLN A 40 16.05 -7.08 -2.53
C GLN A 40 14.59 -7.04 -2.99
N LYS A 41 13.84 -8.13 -2.77
CA LYS A 41 12.40 -8.19 -2.96
C LYS A 41 11.65 -7.35 -1.91
N LEU A 42 12.04 -7.36 -0.63
CA LEU A 42 11.33 -6.67 0.45
C LEU A 42 11.56 -5.16 0.43
N CYS A 43 12.82 -4.74 0.44
CA CYS A 43 13.19 -3.32 0.31
C CYS A 43 12.90 -2.80 -1.11
N ASN A 44 12.45 -3.69 -1.99
CA ASN A 44 12.26 -3.46 -3.41
C ASN A 44 13.48 -2.81 -4.08
N ARG A 45 14.69 -3.20 -3.66
CA ARG A 45 15.94 -2.66 -4.17
C ARG A 45 16.91 -3.77 -4.47
N SER A 46 17.14 -4.06 -5.75
CA SER A 46 18.15 -5.01 -6.19
C SER A 46 19.52 -4.36 -6.32
N VAL A 47 20.47 -4.85 -5.53
CA VAL A 47 21.86 -4.40 -5.55
C VAL A 47 22.68 -5.50 -6.18
N GLY A 48 23.43 -5.17 -7.22
CA GLY A 48 24.53 -6.03 -7.64
C GLY A 48 25.82 -5.24 -7.61
N THR A 49 26.87 -5.96 -7.29
CA THR A 49 28.15 -5.43 -6.89
C THR A 49 28.95 -4.98 -8.09
N THR A 50 28.93 -3.67 -8.40
CA THR A 50 29.97 -3.02 -9.23
C THR A 50 29.88 -1.49 -9.15
N GLU A 51 31.03 -0.81 -9.32
CA GLU A 51 31.16 0.64 -9.57
C GLU A 51 30.35 1.17 -10.77
N GLN A 52 29.75 0.28 -11.56
CA GLN A 52 29.01 0.57 -12.78
C GLN A 52 27.51 0.87 -12.55
N ARG A 53 26.97 0.66 -11.34
CA ARG A 53 25.54 0.87 -11.06
C ARG A 53 25.20 2.33 -10.69
N LYS A 54 24.96 3.16 -11.72
CA LYS A 54 24.57 4.59 -11.58
C LYS A 54 23.17 4.84 -10.99
N GLU A 55 22.31 3.85 -10.90
CA GLU A 55 20.97 4.00 -10.28
C GLU A 55 21.00 3.87 -8.76
N LEU A 56 22.04 3.23 -8.22
CA LEU A 56 22.42 3.36 -6.81
C LEU A 56 23.38 4.53 -6.61
N ALA A 57 23.55 5.38 -7.63
CA ALA A 57 24.35 6.58 -7.48
C ALA A 57 23.71 7.46 -6.42
N LEU A 58 24.58 7.99 -5.57
CA LEU A 58 24.20 8.63 -4.32
C LEU A 58 23.26 9.82 -4.54
N ALA A 59 23.40 10.54 -5.64
CA ALA A 59 22.52 11.68 -5.93
C ALA A 59 21.06 11.24 -6.16
N ARG A 60 20.84 10.14 -6.87
CA ARG A 60 19.49 9.63 -7.17
C ARG A 60 18.86 8.98 -5.93
N VAL A 61 19.62 8.16 -5.21
CA VAL A 61 19.18 7.60 -3.92
C VAL A 61 18.78 8.71 -2.93
N LYS A 62 19.53 9.82 -2.90
CA LYS A 62 19.20 10.97 -2.04
C LYS A 62 17.92 11.68 -2.44
N ARG A 63 17.63 11.80 -3.74
CA ARG A 63 16.39 12.42 -4.21
C ARG A 63 15.20 11.52 -3.88
N ASP A 64 15.27 10.24 -4.24
CA ASP A 64 14.20 9.27 -3.99
C ASP A 64 13.83 9.20 -2.50
N ASN A 65 14.84 9.22 -1.63
CA ASN A 65 14.62 9.22 -0.18
C ASN A 65 14.00 10.54 0.30
N LYS A 66 14.41 11.67 -0.27
CA LYS A 66 13.82 12.96 0.07
C LYS A 66 12.34 13.01 -0.30
N ASP A 67 11.99 12.55 -1.49
CA ASP A 67 10.60 12.59 -1.97
C ASP A 67 9.73 11.59 -1.21
N THR A 68 10.25 10.39 -0.91
CA THR A 68 9.60 9.41 -0.02
C THR A 68 9.32 10.02 1.35
N MET A 69 10.27 10.77 1.91
CA MET A 69 10.09 11.43 3.21
C MET A 69 9.10 12.58 3.16
N ASN A 70 8.97 13.27 2.03
CA ASN A 70 7.97 14.33 1.90
C ASN A 70 6.56 13.74 1.89
N ILE A 71 6.34 12.66 1.14
CA ILE A 71 5.05 11.95 1.12
C ILE A 71 4.75 11.36 2.51
N PHE A 72 5.76 10.77 3.16
CA PHE A 72 5.62 10.24 4.52
C PHE A 72 5.23 11.34 5.51
N LYS A 73 5.88 12.52 5.46
CA LYS A 73 5.53 13.67 6.29
C LYS A 73 4.10 14.14 6.06
N PHE A 74 3.69 14.24 4.80
CA PHE A 74 2.32 14.61 4.46
C PHE A 74 1.32 13.62 5.08
N MET A 75 1.57 12.31 4.95
CA MET A 75 0.70 11.29 5.56
C MET A 75 0.75 11.27 7.09
N CYS A 76 1.87 11.68 7.72
CA CYS A 76 1.93 11.82 9.17
C CYS A 76 1.13 13.02 9.68
N GLU A 77 1.17 14.13 8.94
CA GLU A 77 0.46 15.35 9.29
C GLU A 77 -1.04 15.22 9.03
N TYR A 78 -1.41 14.59 7.92
CA TYR A 78 -2.80 14.33 7.52
C TYR A 78 -3.08 12.83 7.53
N ASN A 79 -2.98 12.20 8.70
CA ASN A 79 -3.16 10.75 8.81
C ASN A 79 -4.63 10.36 8.56
N PRO A 80 -4.95 9.68 7.44
CA PRO A 80 -6.33 9.30 7.13
C PRO A 80 -6.84 8.16 8.02
N PHE A 81 -5.96 7.52 8.78
CA PHE A 81 -6.26 6.42 9.70
C PHE A 81 -6.13 6.83 11.16
N GLU A 82 -6.05 8.14 11.45
CA GLU A 82 -6.11 8.61 12.83
C GLU A 82 -7.42 8.13 13.47
N ARG A 83 -7.34 7.67 14.73
CA ARG A 83 -8.53 7.25 15.47
C ARG A 83 -9.31 8.48 15.92
N THR A 84 -10.06 9.06 14.99
CA THR A 84 -11.05 10.08 15.28
C THR A 84 -12.33 9.43 15.79
N LYS A 85 -13.06 10.15 16.65
CA LYS A 85 -14.40 9.72 17.10
C LYS A 85 -15.40 9.72 15.94
N ASP A 86 -15.16 10.61 14.98
CA ASP A 86 -16.06 10.80 13.84
C ASP A 86 -15.69 9.86 12.70
N LEU A 87 -16.70 9.35 12.01
CA LEU A 87 -16.55 8.45 10.89
C LEU A 87 -16.22 9.27 9.63
N ARG A 88 -14.99 9.18 9.11
CA ARG A 88 -14.59 9.92 7.91
C ARG A 88 -14.38 9.00 6.70
N SER A 89 -14.89 9.44 5.56
CA SER A 89 -14.54 8.88 4.25
C SER A 89 -13.14 9.33 3.85
N ILE A 90 -12.23 8.38 3.63
CA ILE A 90 -10.85 8.67 3.17
C ILE A 90 -10.86 9.25 1.75
N THR A 91 -11.82 8.86 0.93
CA THR A 91 -11.88 9.24 -0.49
C THR A 91 -12.51 10.60 -0.71
N SER A 92 -13.62 10.88 -0.03
CA SER A 92 -14.37 12.14 -0.19
C SER A 92 -14.10 13.16 0.91
N GLY A 93 -13.35 12.78 1.95
CA GLY A 93 -13.13 13.63 3.14
C GLY A 93 -14.38 13.85 3.99
N LEU A 94 -15.53 13.28 3.59
CA LEU A 94 -16.81 13.49 4.25
C LEU A 94 -16.77 12.91 5.66
N THR A 95 -17.14 13.73 6.64
CA THR A 95 -17.30 13.29 8.02
C THR A 95 -18.79 12.99 8.24
N GLY A 96 -19.09 11.76 8.62
CA GLY A 96 -20.43 11.27 8.85
C GLY A 96 -20.99 11.81 10.14
N ASP A 97 -22.28 12.13 10.11
CA ASP A 97 -23.02 12.54 11.29
C ASP A 97 -23.31 11.34 12.21
N HIS A 98 -23.81 11.60 13.42
CA HIS A 98 -24.18 10.59 14.41
C HIS A 98 -25.22 9.56 13.93
N THR A 99 -25.97 9.88 12.85
CA THR A 99 -26.93 8.99 12.20
C THR A 99 -26.27 7.92 11.34
N VAL A 100 -25.03 8.15 10.91
CA VAL A 100 -24.32 7.28 9.97
C VAL A 100 -23.66 6.11 10.71
N ASN A 101 -24.01 4.90 10.32
CA ASN A 101 -23.59 3.68 11.03
C ASN A 101 -22.86 2.66 10.14
N VAL A 102 -22.23 3.11 9.03
CA VAL A 102 -21.51 2.23 8.08
C VAL A 102 -20.50 1.32 8.74
N HIS A 103 -19.77 1.80 9.74
CA HIS A 103 -18.79 1.00 10.49
C HIS A 103 -19.39 -0.20 11.23
N LYS A 104 -20.71 -0.22 11.46
CA LYS A 104 -21.46 -1.33 12.09
C LYS A 104 -22.19 -2.22 11.09
N ALA A 105 -21.86 -2.13 9.80
CA ALA A 105 -22.59 -2.86 8.75
C ALA A 105 -22.70 -4.36 9.01
N LYS A 106 -21.63 -4.98 9.56
CA LYS A 106 -21.64 -6.39 9.95
C LYS A 106 -22.73 -6.70 11.00
N GLN A 107 -22.78 -5.93 12.08
CA GLN A 107 -23.76 -6.10 13.16
C GLN A 107 -25.20 -5.90 12.66
N VAL A 108 -25.40 -4.89 11.81
CA VAL A 108 -26.72 -4.66 11.18
C VAL A 108 -27.11 -5.83 10.28
N GLY A 109 -26.17 -6.38 9.52
CA GLY A 109 -26.38 -7.57 8.70
C GLY A 109 -26.74 -8.80 9.53
N GLU A 110 -26.02 -9.04 10.64
CA GLU A 110 -26.31 -10.13 11.58
C GLU A 110 -27.73 -10.01 12.16
N ASN A 111 -28.15 -8.81 12.57
CA ASN A 111 -29.52 -8.56 13.04
C ASN A 111 -30.58 -8.83 11.94
N ILE A 112 -30.26 -8.52 10.67
CA ILE A 112 -31.15 -8.85 9.55
C ILE A 112 -31.23 -10.37 9.36
N PHE A 113 -30.10 -11.08 9.45
CA PHE A 113 -30.08 -12.54 9.35
C PHE A 113 -30.88 -13.21 10.48
N GLU A 114 -30.80 -12.71 11.70
CA GLU A 114 -31.64 -13.18 12.80
C GLU A 114 -33.14 -12.99 12.49
N LYS A 115 -33.52 -11.84 11.91
CA LYS A 115 -34.91 -11.56 11.50
C LYS A 115 -35.39 -12.43 10.33
N MET A 116 -34.46 -12.98 9.54
CA MET A 116 -34.75 -13.92 8.45
C MET A 116 -34.87 -15.36 8.93
N TYR A 117 -34.28 -15.70 10.07
CA TYR A 117 -34.26 -17.07 10.56
C TYR A 117 -35.69 -17.60 10.73
N GLY A 118 -35.98 -18.73 10.08
CA GLY A 118 -37.30 -19.38 10.11
C GLY A 118 -38.38 -18.76 9.21
N LYS A 119 -38.06 -17.76 8.38
CA LYS A 119 -38.99 -17.19 7.38
C LYS A 119 -38.66 -17.72 5.98
N ASP A 120 -39.70 -17.87 5.17
CA ASP A 120 -39.55 -18.20 3.76
C ASP A 120 -38.98 -17.01 2.97
N VAL A 121 -38.18 -17.30 1.95
CA VAL A 121 -37.43 -16.29 1.17
C VAL A 121 -38.37 -15.29 0.49
N PHE A 122 -39.57 -15.73 0.10
CA PHE A 122 -40.56 -14.88 -0.57
C PHE A 122 -41.41 -14.03 0.39
N GLN A 123 -41.36 -14.33 1.69
CA GLN A 123 -42.14 -13.61 2.71
C GLN A 123 -41.34 -12.52 3.44
N PHE A 124 -40.01 -12.61 3.43
CA PHE A 124 -39.18 -11.62 4.08
C PHE A 124 -38.97 -10.39 3.19
N SER A 125 -39.42 -9.22 3.65
CA SER A 125 -39.21 -7.94 2.97
C SER A 125 -38.20 -7.08 3.73
N PHE A 126 -37.22 -6.54 3.00
CA PHE A 126 -36.22 -5.63 3.57
C PHE A 126 -36.79 -4.22 3.71
N SER A 127 -36.56 -3.59 4.87
CA SER A 127 -36.95 -2.20 5.11
C SER A 127 -35.72 -1.30 5.19
N ARG A 128 -35.77 -0.12 4.56
CA ARG A 128 -34.65 0.86 4.58
C ARG A 128 -34.26 1.30 6.00
N LYS A 129 -35.22 1.36 6.93
CA LYS A 129 -34.96 1.67 8.35
C LYS A 129 -34.09 0.62 9.05
N ASP A 130 -34.13 -0.63 8.58
CA ASP A 130 -33.35 -1.74 9.13
C ASP A 130 -31.99 -1.88 8.43
N THR A 131 -31.73 -1.10 7.38
CA THR A 131 -30.47 -1.10 6.65
C THR A 131 -29.49 -0.05 7.17
N VAL A 132 -28.23 -0.22 6.80
CA VAL A 132 -27.14 0.69 7.17
C VAL A 132 -27.31 2.04 6.47
N VAL A 133 -27.17 3.12 7.24
CA VAL A 133 -27.12 4.50 6.73
C VAL A 133 -25.72 4.78 6.23
N GLN A 134 -25.60 5.18 4.96
CA GLN A 134 -24.30 5.41 4.31
C GLN A 134 -23.79 6.84 4.47
N LEU A 135 -22.47 7.01 4.42
CA LEU A 135 -21.81 8.31 4.30
C LEU A 135 -22.25 9.00 3.00
N GLY A 136 -22.72 10.24 3.08
CA GLY A 136 -23.08 11.04 1.90
C GLY A 136 -24.43 10.75 1.26
N GLN A 137 -25.37 10.10 1.98
CA GLN A 137 -26.75 9.96 1.50
C GLN A 137 -27.51 11.30 1.49
N ASP A 138 -27.07 12.27 2.28
CA ASP A 138 -27.61 13.63 2.25
C ASP A 138 -26.84 14.50 1.24
N LYS A 139 -27.57 15.05 0.26
CA LYS A 139 -27.05 15.90 -0.83
C LYS A 139 -26.61 17.32 -0.39
N GLN A 140 -26.64 17.61 0.90
CA GLN A 140 -26.41 18.94 1.47
C GLN A 140 -25.38 18.86 2.58
N PHE A 141 -24.27 19.59 2.44
CA PHE A 141 -23.13 19.58 3.37
C PHE A 141 -23.11 20.87 4.18
N ARG A 142 -22.65 20.87 5.43
CA ARG A 142 -22.32 22.09 6.18
C ARG A 142 -20.81 22.26 6.27
N ILE A 143 -20.26 23.31 5.67
CA ILE A 143 -18.85 23.70 5.79
C ILE A 143 -18.83 25.06 6.50
N GLY A 144 -18.25 25.12 7.70
CA GLY A 144 -18.10 26.40 8.44
C GLY A 144 -19.42 27.06 8.90
N GLY A 145 -20.53 26.32 8.93
CA GLY A 145 -21.85 26.86 9.26
C GLY A 145 -22.73 27.23 8.05
N GLU A 146 -22.18 27.16 6.84
CA GLU A 146 -22.95 27.35 5.60
C GLU A 146 -23.22 26.02 4.89
N GLU A 147 -24.44 25.88 4.34
CA GLU A 147 -24.85 24.70 3.58
C GLU A 147 -24.36 24.78 2.13
N VAL A 148 -23.44 23.91 1.75
CA VAL A 148 -22.87 23.78 0.41
C VAL A 148 -23.26 22.42 -0.15
N SER A 149 -23.80 22.37 -1.37
CA SER A 149 -24.03 21.11 -2.10
C SER A 149 -22.87 20.89 -3.07
N ILE A 150 -22.10 19.81 -2.89
CA ILE A 150 -21.00 19.43 -3.78
C ILE A 150 -21.49 18.25 -4.63
N ASP A 151 -21.51 18.44 -5.95
CA ASP A 151 -21.78 17.35 -6.88
C ASP A 151 -20.54 16.46 -7.02
N LEU A 152 -20.63 15.21 -6.55
CA LEU A 152 -19.54 14.23 -6.55
C LEU A 152 -19.15 13.74 -7.97
N SER A 153 -19.91 14.12 -9.00
CA SER A 153 -19.63 13.79 -10.39
C SER A 153 -18.27 14.35 -10.87
N TYR A 154 -17.83 15.49 -10.33
CA TYR A 154 -16.59 16.15 -10.76
C TYR A 154 -15.31 15.48 -10.23
N PHE A 155 -15.32 14.93 -9.01
CA PHE A 155 -14.12 14.33 -8.40
C PHE A 155 -13.76 12.95 -8.95
N SER A 156 -14.76 12.20 -9.43
CA SER A 156 -14.52 10.86 -9.99
C SER A 156 -13.87 10.91 -11.38
N ASN A 157 -14.10 12.00 -12.12
CA ASN A 157 -13.59 12.16 -13.47
C ASN A 157 -12.10 12.57 -13.49
N ASP A 158 -11.63 13.35 -12.52
CA ASP A 158 -10.24 13.83 -12.51
C ASP A 158 -9.22 12.74 -12.19
N PHE A 159 -9.54 11.79 -11.31
CA PHE A 159 -8.63 10.66 -10.99
C PHE A 159 -8.55 9.65 -12.16
N LEU A 160 -9.64 9.43 -12.89
CA LEU A 160 -9.65 8.57 -14.08
C LEU A 160 -8.97 9.25 -15.27
N LEU A 161 -9.14 10.56 -15.45
CA LEU A 161 -8.49 11.31 -16.53
C LEU A 161 -6.97 11.43 -16.31
N SER A 162 -6.49 11.63 -15.08
CA SER A 162 -5.05 11.67 -14.81
C SER A 162 -4.39 10.28 -14.99
N GLY A 163 -5.11 9.21 -14.68
CA GLY A 163 -4.67 7.83 -14.94
C GLY A 163 -4.59 7.50 -16.44
N MET A 164 -5.54 7.96 -17.24
CA MET A 164 -5.58 7.70 -18.69
C MET A 164 -4.60 8.57 -19.49
N LEU A 165 -4.41 9.84 -19.11
CA LEU A 165 -3.45 10.73 -19.79
C LEU A 165 -1.99 10.30 -19.58
N THR A 166 -1.69 9.63 -18.47
CA THR A 166 -0.32 9.13 -18.21
C THR A 166 0.01 7.90 -19.08
N GLN A 167 -1.00 7.15 -19.56
CA GLN A 167 -0.77 6.01 -20.45
C GLN A 167 -0.72 6.38 -21.94
N MET A 168 -1.29 7.51 -22.36
CA MET A 168 -1.28 7.92 -23.77
C MET A 168 -0.03 8.72 -24.20
N ASN A 169 0.79 9.21 -23.26
CA ASN A 169 2.05 9.94 -23.57
C ASN A 169 3.29 9.04 -23.59
N THR A 170 3.13 7.72 -23.68
CA THR A 170 4.25 6.76 -23.75
C THR A 170 4.10 5.77 -24.91
N ILE A 171 3.79 6.29 -26.12
CA ILE A 171 4.00 5.60 -27.40
C ILE A 171 4.95 6.45 -28.23
#